data_AF-A0A6B2DJW9-F1
#
_entry.id   AF-A0A6B2DJW9-F1
#
_cell.length_a   1.000
_cell.length_b   1.000
_cell.length_c   1.000
_cell.angle_alpha   90.00
_cell.angle_beta   90.00
_cell.angle_gamma   90.00
#
_symmetry.space_group_name_H-M   'P 1'
#
loop_
_entity.id
_entity.type
_entity.pdbx_description
1 polymer ?
#
loop_
_entity_poly.entity_id
_entity_poly.type
_entity_poly.pdbx_seq_one_letter_code
_entity_poly.pdbx_strand_id
1 'polypeptide(L)'
;ASGCRIELAGRTPWPGEPDDLPADPAAMRAVLAGRGGSVADIERRVRTVLAQREIGRTLGEIRAAGGNPAYTELDVRDPEAVHHLVKGLRGRVDGVVFAAGVLDDKLMADKDEQSFRTVFETKADGARTLLAALAETGAEPGFVTFFGSIAAVLGNRGQTDYAAANDALESLAKTWPGRAVTVHWGPWAPAPDHSGMVSPELAREYERRDIGLLDADEGVAALLRELAYGTDRAVLYTASLW
;
A
#
# COMPACT_ATOMS: atom_id res chain seq x y z
N ALA A 1 26.86 -4.88 3.76
CA ALA A 1 25.75 -4.07 3.22
C ALA A 1 25.32 -4.70 1.91
N SER A 2 24.03 -4.98 1.73
CA SER A 2 23.51 -5.70 0.56
C SER A 2 23.64 -4.90 -0.75
N GLY A 3 23.76 -3.57 -0.67
CA GLY A 3 23.86 -2.70 -1.85
C GLY A 3 22.58 -2.64 -2.68
N CYS A 4 21.49 -3.25 -2.20
CA CYS A 4 20.20 -3.28 -2.86
C CYS A 4 19.63 -1.86 -2.94
N ARG A 5 19.27 -1.44 -4.15
CA ARG A 5 18.57 -0.18 -4.38
C ARG A 5 17.08 -0.44 -4.22
N ILE A 6 16.42 0.33 -3.36
CA ILE A 6 14.98 0.23 -3.12
C ILE A 6 14.32 1.55 -3.51
N GLU A 7 13.48 1.51 -4.53
CA GLU A 7 12.74 2.66 -5.02
C GLU A 7 11.31 2.56 -4.46
N LEU A 8 10.98 3.46 -3.53
CA LEU A 8 9.65 3.58 -2.93
C LEU A 8 8.90 4.71 -3.64
N ALA A 9 7.59 4.52 -3.85
CA ALA A 9 6.74 5.54 -4.44
C ALA A 9 5.40 5.62 -3.72
N GLY A 10 4.93 6.84 -3.48
CA GLY A 10 3.66 7.09 -2.80
C GLY A 10 3.25 8.56 -2.85
N ARG A 11 2.02 8.86 -2.43
CA ARG A 11 1.44 10.22 -2.57
C ARG A 11 1.90 11.23 -1.53
N THR A 12 2.63 10.80 -0.50
CA THR A 12 3.05 11.69 0.57
C THR A 12 4.17 12.60 0.07
N PRO A 13 4.07 13.93 0.21
CA PRO A 13 5.13 14.85 -0.18
C PRO A 13 6.44 14.58 0.58
N TRP A 14 7.56 14.61 -0.12
CA TRP A 14 8.88 14.29 0.45
C TRP A 14 10.02 15.04 -0.26
N PRO A 15 11.06 15.55 0.47
CA PRO A 15 11.23 15.50 1.92
C PRO A 15 10.18 16.35 2.65
N GLY A 16 9.81 15.93 3.86
CA GLY A 16 8.96 16.75 4.72
C GLY A 16 9.63 18.06 5.08
N GLU A 17 8.83 19.12 5.23
CA GLU A 17 9.32 20.37 5.80
C GLU A 17 9.76 20.12 7.24
N PRO A 18 10.90 20.68 7.70
CA PRO A 18 11.23 20.67 9.11
C PRO A 18 10.08 21.29 9.90
N ASP A 19 9.54 20.53 10.84
CA ASP A 19 8.53 21.00 11.78
C ASP A 19 9.00 20.80 13.21
N ASP A 20 8.55 21.70 14.08
CA ASP A 20 8.74 21.67 15.53
C ASP A 20 7.54 20.98 16.23
N LEU A 21 6.77 20.20 15.48
CA LEU A 21 5.53 19.63 15.99
C LEU A 21 5.83 18.48 16.96
N PRO A 22 5.03 18.31 18.03
CA PRO A 22 5.15 17.16 18.92
C PRO A 22 5.07 15.81 18.18
N ALA A 23 5.69 14.77 18.76
CA ALA A 23 5.56 13.40 18.27
C ALA A 23 4.13 12.84 18.46
N ASP A 24 3.50 13.18 19.58
CA ASP A 24 2.15 12.75 19.92
C ASP A 24 1.09 13.45 19.03
N PRO A 25 0.21 12.69 18.35
CA PRO A 25 -0.81 13.27 17.48
C PRO A 25 -1.81 14.21 18.18
N ALA A 26 -2.13 13.98 19.45
CA ALA A 26 -3.07 14.85 20.17
C ALA A 26 -2.41 16.20 20.51
N ALA A 27 -1.16 16.18 20.97
CA ALA A 27 -0.36 17.38 21.18
C ALA A 27 -0.09 18.14 19.87
N MET A 28 0.17 17.42 18.78
CA MET A 28 0.34 18.01 17.44
C MET A 28 -0.92 18.77 17.00
N ARG A 29 -2.11 18.17 17.18
CA ARG A 29 -3.40 18.84 16.91
C ARG A 29 -3.56 20.11 17.73
N ALA A 30 -3.21 20.08 19.01
CA ALA A 30 -3.31 21.25 19.89
C ALA A 30 -2.41 22.40 19.40
N VAL A 31 -1.17 22.10 19.00
CA VAL A 31 -0.25 23.11 18.43
C VAL A 31 -0.78 23.68 17.12
N LEU A 32 -1.26 22.83 16.20
CA LEU A 32 -1.81 23.27 14.91
C LEU A 32 -3.09 24.08 15.08
N ALA A 33 -3.98 23.70 16.00
CA ALA A 33 -5.17 24.47 16.33
C ALA A 33 -4.81 25.88 16.86
N GLY A 34 -3.74 25.99 17.64
CA GLY A 34 -3.21 27.28 18.11
C GLY A 34 -2.65 28.19 17.00
N ARG A 35 -2.29 27.62 15.83
CA ARG A 35 -1.84 28.37 14.64
C ARG A 35 -2.98 28.84 13.73
N GLY A 36 -4.22 28.41 14.02
CA GLY A 36 -5.41 28.69 13.21
C GLY A 36 -5.57 27.76 12.00
N GLY A 37 -6.78 27.73 11.42
CA GLY A 37 -7.15 26.85 10.31
C GLY A 37 -8.42 26.04 10.60
N SER A 38 -8.98 25.40 9.57
CA SER A 38 -10.13 24.53 9.76
C SER A 38 -9.71 23.19 10.38
N VAL A 39 -10.63 22.49 11.05
CA VAL A 39 -10.39 21.14 11.58
C VAL A 39 -9.93 20.18 10.47
N ALA A 40 -10.49 20.31 9.26
CA ALA A 40 -10.10 19.51 8.11
C ALA A 40 -8.65 19.76 7.68
N ASP A 41 -8.20 21.01 7.72
CA ASP A 41 -6.82 21.38 7.40
C ASP A 41 -5.84 20.87 8.46
N ILE A 42 -6.21 20.97 9.73
CA ILE A 42 -5.42 20.46 10.86
C ILE A 42 -5.24 18.96 10.72
N GLU A 43 -6.33 18.20 10.56
CA GLU A 43 -6.25 16.74 10.41
C GLU A 43 -5.46 16.33 9.15
N ARG A 44 -5.58 17.09 8.05
CA ARG A 44 -4.77 16.86 6.85
C ARG A 44 -3.29 17.06 7.15
N ARG A 45 -2.91 18.15 7.83
CA ARG A 45 -1.49 18.41 8.18
C ARG A 45 -0.95 17.37 9.15
N VAL A 46 -1.72 16.95 10.16
CA VAL A 46 -1.33 15.87 11.08
C VAL A 46 -1.02 14.59 10.29
N ARG A 47 -1.93 14.16 9.40
CA ARG A 47 -1.69 12.97 8.57
C ARG A 47 -0.44 13.10 7.70
N THR A 48 -0.24 14.25 7.05
CA THR A 48 0.94 14.49 6.22
C THR A 48 2.24 14.39 7.03
N VAL A 49 2.31 15.03 8.19
CA VAL A 49 3.50 15.02 9.04
C VAL A 49 3.80 13.61 9.57
N LEU A 50 2.78 12.88 10.01
CA LEU A 50 2.96 11.51 10.48
C LEU A 50 3.46 10.59 9.35
N ALA A 51 2.88 10.70 8.15
CA ALA A 51 3.31 9.93 6.99
C ALA A 51 4.75 10.29 6.55
N GLN A 52 5.15 11.56 6.61
CA GLN A 52 6.52 11.98 6.35
C GLN A 52 7.50 11.40 7.37
N ARG A 53 7.16 11.44 8.66
CA ARG A 53 7.99 10.84 9.72
C ARG A 53 8.13 9.33 9.54
N GLU A 54 7.07 8.65 9.14
CA GLU A 54 7.09 7.23 8.79
C GLU A 54 8.04 6.94 7.63
N ILE A 55 7.93 7.70 6.52
CA ILE A 55 8.87 7.59 5.38
C ILE A 55 10.31 7.77 5.87
N GLY A 56 10.60 8.81 6.65
CA GLY A 56 11.94 9.07 7.19
C GLY A 56 12.48 7.90 8.02
N ARG A 57 11.64 7.28 8.86
CA ARG A 57 11.99 6.10 9.66
C ARG A 57 12.30 4.91 8.77
N THR A 58 11.41 4.55 7.85
CA THR A 58 11.57 3.43 6.91
C THR A 58 12.83 3.58 6.06
N LEU A 59 13.08 4.79 5.53
CA LEU A 59 14.32 5.08 4.79
C LEU A 59 15.57 4.92 5.67
N GLY A 60 15.49 5.31 6.95
CA GLY A 60 16.56 5.12 7.92
C GLY A 60 16.83 3.63 8.22
N GLU A 61 15.78 2.85 8.42
CA GLU A 61 15.85 1.40 8.68
C GLU A 61 16.43 0.64 7.50
N ILE A 62 16.01 0.94 6.27
CA ILE A 62 16.58 0.33 5.06
C ILE A 62 18.08 0.68 4.95
N ARG A 63 18.48 1.93 5.23
CA ARG A 63 19.91 2.31 5.24
C ARG A 63 20.69 1.57 6.32
N ALA A 64 20.13 1.43 7.53
CA ALA A 64 20.75 0.70 8.62
C ALA A 64 20.94 -0.79 8.29
N ALA A 65 20.00 -1.39 7.55
CA ALA A 65 20.13 -2.75 7.00
C ALA A 65 21.13 -2.84 5.82
N GLY A 66 21.69 -1.73 5.36
CA GLY A 66 22.68 -1.67 4.29
C GLY A 66 22.11 -1.58 2.87
N GLY A 67 20.83 -1.21 2.74
CA GLY A 67 20.20 -0.86 1.47
C GLY A 67 20.41 0.61 1.09
N ASN A 68 20.04 0.95 -0.15
CA ASN A 68 20.08 2.31 -0.68
C ASN A 68 18.67 2.73 -1.11
N PRO A 69 17.88 3.32 -0.20
CA PRO A 69 16.51 3.67 -0.51
C PRO A 69 16.40 5.07 -1.13
N ALA A 70 15.44 5.22 -2.02
CA ALA A 70 14.94 6.48 -2.53
C ALA A 70 13.41 6.46 -2.46
N TYR A 71 12.82 7.64 -2.24
CA TYR A 71 11.38 7.81 -2.22
C TYR A 71 10.99 8.87 -3.26
N THR A 72 9.98 8.56 -4.06
CA THR A 72 9.40 9.47 -5.05
C THR A 72 7.94 9.76 -4.71
N GLU A 73 7.60 11.05 -4.59
CA GLU A 73 6.22 11.48 -4.51
C GLU A 73 5.52 11.20 -5.85
N LEU A 74 4.46 10.40 -5.82
CA LEU A 74 3.76 9.93 -7.00
C LEU A 74 2.34 9.48 -6.66
N ASP A 75 1.35 10.01 -7.38
CA ASP A 75 0.02 9.40 -7.44
C ASP A 75 0.01 8.33 -8.53
N VAL A 76 -0.25 7.09 -8.13
CA VAL A 76 -0.27 5.94 -9.05
C VAL A 76 -1.39 6.02 -10.10
N ARG A 77 -2.37 6.91 -9.87
CA ARG A 77 -3.44 7.21 -10.83
C ARG A 77 -2.99 8.18 -11.92
N ASP A 78 -1.81 8.80 -11.80
CA ASP A 78 -1.21 9.61 -12.86
C ASP A 78 -0.33 8.70 -13.73
N PRO A 79 -0.77 8.35 -14.95
CA PRO A 79 -0.02 7.45 -15.80
C PRO A 79 1.32 8.05 -16.21
N GLU A 80 1.40 9.35 -16.49
CA GLU A 80 2.63 9.98 -16.93
C GLU A 80 3.68 9.94 -15.83
N ALA A 81 3.28 10.20 -14.58
CA ALA A 81 4.16 10.09 -13.42
C ALA A 81 4.70 8.65 -13.25
N VAL A 82 3.84 7.63 -13.37
CA VAL A 82 4.25 6.22 -13.28
C VAL A 82 5.24 5.86 -14.39
N HIS A 83 4.97 6.26 -15.63
CA HIS A 83 5.89 6.01 -16.75
C HIS A 83 7.23 6.74 -16.55
N HIS A 84 7.21 7.98 -16.06
CA HIS A 84 8.42 8.73 -15.77
C HIS A 84 9.27 8.07 -14.69
N LEU A 85 8.64 7.60 -13.60
CA LEU A 85 9.32 6.84 -12.54
C LEU A 85 10.01 5.60 -13.12
N VAL A 86 9.26 4.76 -13.83
CA VAL A 86 9.79 3.48 -14.37
C VAL A 86 10.91 3.72 -15.39
N LYS A 87 10.76 4.72 -16.29
CA LYS A 87 11.81 5.11 -17.25
C LYS A 87 13.06 5.67 -16.57
N GLY A 88 12.92 6.26 -15.38
CA GLY A 88 14.02 6.81 -14.59
C GLY A 88 14.80 5.78 -13.75
N LEU A 89 14.28 4.56 -13.61
CA LEU A 89 14.94 3.50 -12.85
C LEU A 89 16.31 3.18 -13.45
N ARG A 90 17.32 3.01 -12.59
CA ARG A 90 18.70 2.71 -13.01
C ARG A 90 19.03 1.25 -12.76
N GLY A 91 19.50 0.58 -13.81
CA GLY A 91 19.90 -0.82 -13.74
C GLY A 91 18.72 -1.78 -13.88
N ARG A 92 18.95 -3.06 -13.56
CA ARG A 92 17.93 -4.10 -13.61
C ARG A 92 16.91 -3.90 -12.48
N VAL A 93 15.63 -4.05 -12.79
CA VAL A 93 14.58 -4.20 -11.77
C VAL A 93 14.55 -5.66 -11.35
N ASP A 94 14.88 -5.97 -10.10
CA ASP A 94 14.91 -7.35 -9.61
C ASP A 94 13.53 -7.85 -9.16
N GLY A 95 12.68 -6.95 -8.68
CA GLY A 95 11.35 -7.27 -8.19
C GLY A 95 10.48 -6.04 -8.05
N VAL A 96 9.17 -6.24 -8.10
CA VAL A 96 8.16 -5.19 -8.01
C VAL A 96 7.12 -5.60 -6.97
N VAL A 97 6.82 -4.70 -6.04
CA VAL A 97 5.72 -4.85 -5.08
C VAL A 97 4.74 -3.71 -5.29
N PHE A 98 3.52 -4.04 -5.70
CA PHE A 98 2.43 -3.09 -5.86
C PHE A 98 1.47 -3.21 -4.68
N ALA A 99 1.53 -2.23 -3.78
CA ALA A 99 0.69 -2.17 -2.59
C ALA A 99 -0.22 -0.92 -2.51
N ALA A 100 -0.27 -0.12 -3.57
CA ALA A 100 -1.13 1.05 -3.61
C ALA A 100 -2.61 0.64 -3.49
N GLY A 101 -3.34 1.39 -2.67
CA GLY A 101 -4.75 1.17 -2.40
C GLY A 101 -5.29 2.18 -1.41
N VAL A 102 -6.60 2.44 -1.51
CA VAL A 102 -7.36 3.27 -0.59
C VAL A 102 -8.69 2.57 -0.29
N LEU A 103 -9.33 2.97 0.81
CA LEU A 103 -10.65 2.50 1.21
C LEU A 103 -11.63 3.69 1.19
N ASP A 104 -12.88 3.41 0.84
CA ASP A 104 -14.00 4.34 0.99
C ASP A 104 -15.28 3.52 1.22
N ASP A 105 -15.29 2.76 2.31
CA ASP A 105 -16.30 1.74 2.58
C ASP A 105 -17.71 2.35 2.68
N LYS A 106 -18.60 1.93 1.78
CA LYS A 106 -19.99 2.39 1.67
C LYS A 106 -20.86 1.27 1.12
N LEU A 107 -22.11 1.19 1.56
CA LEU A 107 -23.06 0.26 0.93
C LEU A 107 -23.22 0.61 -0.54
N MET A 108 -23.49 -0.41 -1.37
CA MET A 108 -23.67 -0.21 -2.82
C MET A 108 -24.70 0.89 -3.13
N ALA A 109 -25.78 1.00 -2.35
CA ALA A 109 -26.81 2.02 -2.54
C ALA A 109 -26.32 3.45 -2.27
N ASP A 110 -25.29 3.61 -1.44
CA ASP A 110 -24.72 4.90 -1.03
C ASP A 110 -23.37 5.18 -1.74
N LYS A 111 -22.96 4.28 -2.65
CA LYS A 111 -21.69 4.34 -3.35
C LYS A 111 -21.83 5.17 -4.62
N ASP A 112 -21.27 6.37 -4.61
CA ASP A 112 -21.19 7.20 -5.80
C ASP A 112 -20.06 6.75 -6.75
N GLU A 113 -20.15 7.19 -8.01
CA GLU A 113 -19.19 6.83 -9.07
C GLU A 113 -17.77 7.31 -8.76
N GLN A 114 -17.62 8.50 -8.15
CA GLN A 114 -16.31 9.06 -7.84
C GLN A 114 -15.60 8.27 -6.74
N SER A 115 -16.35 7.83 -5.74
CA SER A 115 -15.93 6.94 -4.67
C SER A 115 -15.43 5.61 -5.25
N PHE A 116 -16.24 4.98 -6.11
CA PHE A 116 -15.87 3.75 -6.80
C PHE A 116 -14.57 3.92 -7.62
N ARG A 117 -14.53 4.94 -8.48
CA ARG A 117 -13.36 5.24 -9.32
C ARG A 117 -12.11 5.45 -8.50
N THR A 118 -12.20 6.21 -7.41
CA THR A 118 -11.04 6.51 -6.56
C THR A 118 -10.40 5.24 -6.01
N VAL A 119 -11.20 4.28 -5.52
CA VAL A 119 -10.69 2.99 -5.01
C VAL A 119 -10.18 2.12 -6.14
N PHE A 120 -10.97 1.98 -7.22
CA PHE A 120 -10.65 1.08 -8.33
C PHE A 120 -9.42 1.54 -9.11
N GLU A 121 -9.38 2.81 -9.52
CA GLU A 121 -8.27 3.38 -10.31
C GLU A 121 -6.95 3.33 -9.54
N THR A 122 -6.98 3.60 -8.21
CA THR A 122 -5.77 3.55 -7.39
C THR A 122 -5.12 2.17 -7.41
N LYS A 123 -5.93 1.11 -7.44
CA LYS A 123 -5.43 -0.26 -7.30
C LYS A 123 -5.33 -0.98 -8.65
N ALA A 124 -6.43 -1.14 -9.36
CA ALA A 124 -6.48 -1.89 -10.61
C ALA A 124 -5.81 -1.13 -11.77
N ASP A 125 -6.20 0.12 -12.02
CA ASP A 125 -5.63 0.88 -13.15
C ASP A 125 -4.20 1.33 -12.86
N GLY A 126 -3.87 1.67 -11.62
CA GLY A 126 -2.50 1.90 -11.17
C GLY A 126 -1.59 0.68 -11.42
N ALA A 127 -2.04 -0.53 -11.08
CA ALA A 127 -1.29 -1.76 -11.33
C ALA A 127 -1.12 -2.02 -12.83
N ARG A 128 -2.20 -1.85 -13.62
CA ARG A 128 -2.16 -1.98 -15.08
C ARG A 128 -1.15 -1.01 -15.70
N THR A 129 -1.15 0.24 -15.24
CA THR A 129 -0.25 1.30 -15.71
C THR A 129 1.20 0.96 -15.38
N LEU A 130 1.48 0.49 -14.16
CA LEU A 130 2.83 0.04 -13.80
C LEU A 130 3.32 -1.11 -14.68
N LEU A 131 2.47 -2.12 -14.93
CA LEU A 131 2.83 -3.23 -15.82
C LEU A 131 3.10 -2.76 -17.26
N ALA A 132 2.29 -1.83 -17.77
CA ALA A 132 2.51 -1.24 -19.09
C ALA A 132 3.85 -0.49 -19.16
N ALA A 133 4.15 0.33 -18.17
CA ALA A 133 5.41 1.08 -18.10
C ALA A 133 6.64 0.15 -18.01
N LEU A 134 6.54 -0.96 -17.27
CA LEU A 134 7.59 -1.99 -17.23
C LEU A 134 7.78 -2.65 -18.60
N ALA A 135 6.69 -3.01 -19.27
CA ALA A 135 6.75 -3.60 -20.61
C ALA A 135 7.35 -2.64 -21.65
N GLU A 136 6.99 -1.35 -21.61
CA GLU A 136 7.54 -0.32 -22.50
C GLU A 136 9.06 -0.14 -22.38
N THR A 137 9.58 -0.29 -21.16
CA THR A 137 11.03 -0.19 -20.91
C THR A 137 11.79 -1.48 -21.19
N GLY A 138 11.08 -2.58 -21.50
CA GLY A 138 11.66 -3.91 -21.61
C GLY A 138 12.17 -4.45 -20.27
N ALA A 139 11.66 -3.95 -19.15
CA ALA A 139 12.04 -4.42 -17.82
C ALA A 139 11.45 -5.81 -17.55
N GLU A 140 12.32 -6.75 -17.17
CA GLU A 140 11.96 -8.13 -16.84
C GLU A 140 12.26 -8.42 -15.36
N PRO A 141 11.43 -7.93 -14.42
CA PRO A 141 11.60 -8.23 -13.01
C PRO A 141 11.51 -9.73 -12.73
N GLY A 142 12.35 -10.20 -11.79
CA GLY A 142 12.33 -11.59 -11.33
C GLY A 142 11.01 -11.99 -10.69
N PHE A 143 10.28 -11.02 -10.13
CA PHE A 143 8.89 -11.18 -9.70
C PHE A 143 8.12 -9.86 -9.73
N VAL A 144 6.79 -9.96 -9.88
CA VAL A 144 5.83 -8.91 -9.57
C VAL A 144 4.88 -9.44 -8.50
N THR A 145 4.65 -8.68 -7.44
CA THR A 145 3.66 -9.04 -6.41
C THR A 145 2.65 -7.94 -6.26
N PHE A 146 1.37 -8.31 -6.26
CA PHE A 146 0.28 -7.42 -5.94
C PHE A 146 -0.27 -7.73 -4.55
N PHE A 147 -0.43 -6.70 -3.73
CA PHE A 147 -1.14 -6.81 -2.46
C PHE A 147 -2.64 -6.73 -2.74
N GLY A 148 -3.23 -7.90 -2.90
CA GLY A 148 -4.67 -8.11 -2.95
C GLY A 148 -5.30 -8.09 -1.55
N SER A 149 -6.58 -8.44 -1.49
CA SER A 149 -7.32 -8.59 -0.24
C SER A 149 -8.25 -9.79 -0.29
N ILE A 150 -8.44 -10.42 0.86
CA ILE A 150 -9.49 -11.43 1.09
C ILE A 150 -10.89 -10.95 0.70
N ALA A 151 -11.14 -9.63 0.66
CA ALA A 151 -12.40 -9.05 0.20
C ALA A 151 -12.71 -9.39 -1.27
N ALA A 152 -11.69 -9.61 -2.12
CA ALA A 152 -11.90 -10.08 -3.50
C ALA A 152 -12.37 -11.54 -3.55
N VAL A 153 -11.95 -12.37 -2.58
CA VAL A 153 -12.21 -13.81 -2.57
C VAL A 153 -13.56 -14.12 -1.93
N LEU A 154 -13.87 -13.47 -0.81
CA LEU A 154 -15.03 -13.77 0.01
C LEU A 154 -16.08 -12.66 0.04
N GLY A 155 -15.76 -11.49 -0.53
CA GLY A 155 -16.55 -10.28 -0.36
C GLY A 155 -16.37 -9.66 1.03
N ASN A 156 -16.76 -8.40 1.14
CA ASN A 156 -16.96 -7.74 2.43
C ASN A 156 -18.04 -6.66 2.28
N ARG A 157 -18.88 -6.50 3.30
CA ARG A 157 -19.99 -5.54 3.27
C ARG A 157 -19.43 -4.12 3.18
N GLY A 158 -19.86 -3.38 2.17
CA GLY A 158 -19.43 -2.00 1.94
C GLY A 158 -18.19 -1.84 1.06
N GLN A 159 -17.62 -2.96 0.59
CA GLN A 159 -16.34 -2.99 -0.13
C GLN A 159 -16.48 -3.50 -1.56
N THR A 160 -17.56 -3.18 -2.28
CA THR A 160 -17.79 -3.73 -3.62
C THR A 160 -16.72 -3.32 -4.62
N ASP A 161 -16.36 -2.04 -4.64
CA ASP A 161 -15.29 -1.50 -5.48
C ASP A 161 -13.90 -2.02 -5.06
N TYR A 162 -13.64 -2.09 -3.75
CA TYR A 162 -12.40 -2.62 -3.22
C TYR A 162 -12.23 -4.11 -3.56
N ALA A 163 -13.28 -4.92 -3.42
CA ALA A 163 -13.29 -6.32 -3.83
C ALA A 163 -13.02 -6.46 -5.33
N ALA A 164 -13.73 -5.70 -6.18
CA ALA A 164 -13.54 -5.71 -7.62
C ALA A 164 -12.12 -5.27 -8.03
N ALA A 165 -11.57 -4.24 -7.38
CA ALA A 165 -10.23 -3.75 -7.67
C ALA A 165 -9.13 -4.75 -7.28
N ASN A 166 -9.32 -5.48 -6.17
CA ASN A 166 -8.39 -6.52 -5.74
C ASN A 166 -8.51 -7.80 -6.60
N ASP A 167 -9.70 -8.15 -7.08
CA ASP A 167 -9.92 -9.26 -8.03
C ASP A 167 -9.25 -8.98 -9.38
N ALA A 168 -9.30 -7.72 -9.85
CA ALA A 168 -8.62 -7.30 -11.06
C ALA A 168 -7.09 -7.52 -11.00
N LEU A 169 -6.47 -7.45 -9.82
CA LEU A 169 -5.04 -7.73 -9.65
C LEU A 169 -4.70 -9.19 -9.98
N GLU A 170 -5.54 -10.15 -9.56
CA GLU A 170 -5.36 -11.57 -9.91
C GLU A 170 -5.40 -11.76 -11.43
N SER A 171 -6.34 -11.09 -12.12
CA SER A 171 -6.40 -11.13 -13.58
C SER A 171 -5.15 -10.54 -14.23
N LEU A 172 -4.63 -9.42 -13.71
CA LEU A 172 -3.39 -8.82 -14.20
C LEU A 172 -2.17 -9.74 -14.00
N ALA A 173 -2.05 -10.38 -12.83
CA ALA A 173 -0.97 -11.34 -12.54
C ALA A 173 -0.93 -12.53 -13.51
N LYS A 174 -2.10 -12.99 -13.99
CA LYS A 174 -2.22 -14.06 -15.00
C LYS A 174 -1.77 -13.61 -16.40
N THR A 175 -1.91 -12.33 -16.72
CA THR A 175 -1.50 -11.77 -18.03
C THR A 175 -0.03 -11.37 -18.11
N TRP A 176 0.66 -11.24 -16.96
CA TRP A 176 2.08 -10.90 -16.94
C TRP A 176 2.95 -12.08 -17.42
N PRO A 177 3.84 -11.89 -18.41
CA PRO A 177 4.64 -12.99 -18.98
C PRO A 177 5.65 -13.58 -17.98
N GLY A 178 6.18 -12.76 -17.06
CA GLY A 178 7.10 -13.20 -16.02
C GLY A 178 6.40 -13.81 -14.80
N ARG A 179 7.15 -14.01 -13.72
CA ARG A 179 6.59 -14.42 -12.42
C ARG A 179 5.76 -13.27 -11.86
N ALA A 180 4.47 -13.51 -11.65
CA ALA A 180 3.60 -12.61 -10.90
C ALA A 180 2.67 -13.37 -9.95
N VAL A 181 2.43 -12.81 -8.76
CA VAL A 181 1.46 -13.33 -7.78
C VAL A 181 0.62 -12.20 -7.20
N THR A 182 -0.69 -12.42 -7.11
CA THR A 182 -1.56 -11.62 -6.27
C THR A 182 -1.73 -12.31 -4.94
N VAL A 183 -1.33 -11.65 -3.85
CA VAL A 183 -1.53 -12.17 -2.51
C VAL A 183 -2.77 -11.51 -1.92
N HIS A 184 -3.85 -12.27 -1.79
CA HIS A 184 -5.05 -11.83 -1.11
C HIS A 184 -4.81 -11.92 0.39
N TRP A 185 -4.57 -10.76 1.01
CA TRP A 185 -4.30 -10.70 2.43
C TRP A 185 -5.60 -10.63 3.25
N GLY A 186 -5.65 -11.39 4.34
CA GLY A 186 -6.50 -11.10 5.49
C GLY A 186 -6.08 -9.80 6.19
N PRO A 187 -6.84 -9.34 7.20
CA PRO A 187 -6.51 -8.12 7.93
C PRO A 187 -5.19 -8.29 8.70
N TRP A 188 -4.31 -7.30 8.60
CA TRP A 188 -3.03 -7.27 9.32
C TRP A 188 -3.21 -6.64 10.69
N ALA A 189 -2.49 -7.14 11.68
CA ALA A 189 -2.42 -6.53 13.00
C ALA A 189 -1.79 -5.14 12.89
N PRO A 190 -2.29 -4.13 13.62
CA PRO A 190 -1.66 -2.82 13.66
C PRO A 190 -0.27 -2.92 14.31
N ALA A 191 0.72 -2.28 13.70
CA ALA A 191 2.04 -2.11 14.32
C ALA A 191 1.99 -0.95 15.35
N PRO A 192 2.88 -0.94 16.36
CA PRO A 192 2.91 0.11 17.39
C PRO A 192 3.03 1.54 16.84
N ASP A 193 3.64 1.67 15.66
CA ASP A 193 3.96 2.92 14.99
C ASP A 193 3.18 3.13 13.68
N HIS A 194 2.35 2.17 13.26
CA HIS A 194 1.55 2.22 12.04
C HIS A 194 0.30 1.32 12.14
N SER A 195 -0.89 1.91 12.07
CA SER A 195 -2.15 1.14 12.10
C SER A 195 -2.45 0.44 10.78
N GLY A 196 -1.84 0.83 9.66
CA GLY A 196 -2.24 0.36 8.35
C GLY A 196 -3.69 0.70 8.03
N MET A 197 -4.33 -0.18 7.27
CA MET A 197 -5.76 -0.07 6.92
C MET A 197 -6.69 -0.52 8.05
N VAL A 198 -6.18 -1.11 9.13
CA VAL A 198 -6.97 -1.60 10.26
C VAL A 198 -6.82 -0.63 11.44
N SER A 199 -7.81 0.22 11.66
CA SER A 199 -7.80 1.11 12.83
C SER A 199 -7.91 0.29 14.14
N PRO A 200 -7.50 0.84 15.29
CA PRO A 200 -7.70 0.18 16.58
C PRO A 200 -9.17 -0.17 16.85
N GLU A 201 -10.10 0.66 16.40
CA GLU A 201 -11.54 0.41 16.51
C GLU A 201 -11.98 -0.78 15.66
N LEU A 202 -11.46 -0.88 14.44
CA LEU A 202 -11.74 -1.98 13.52
C LEU A 202 -11.10 -3.29 14.01
N ALA A 203 -9.89 -3.24 14.55
CA ALA A 203 -9.24 -4.39 15.18
C ALA A 203 -10.08 -4.98 16.32
N ARG A 204 -10.64 -4.13 17.21
CA ARG A 204 -11.55 -4.56 18.28
C ARG A 204 -12.85 -5.16 17.74
N GLU A 205 -13.35 -4.69 16.59
CA GLU A 205 -14.53 -5.27 15.95
C GLU A 205 -14.24 -6.64 15.34
N TYR A 206 -13.08 -6.80 14.71
CA TYR A 206 -12.63 -8.11 14.22
C TYR A 206 -12.47 -9.11 15.36
N GLU A 207 -11.85 -8.71 16.46
CA GLU A 207 -11.74 -9.54 17.66
C GLU A 207 -13.12 -9.97 18.21
N ARG A 208 -14.10 -9.05 18.27
CA ARG A 208 -15.48 -9.39 18.69
C ARG A 208 -16.19 -10.40 17.78
N ARG A 209 -15.73 -10.54 16.54
CA ARG A 209 -16.28 -11.43 15.53
C ARG A 209 -15.43 -12.69 15.33
N ASP A 210 -14.44 -12.92 16.19
CA ASP A 210 -13.46 -14.02 16.08
C ASP A 210 -12.68 -14.00 14.74
N ILE A 211 -12.47 -12.81 14.17
CA ILE A 211 -11.63 -12.60 12.98
C ILE A 211 -10.19 -12.37 13.43
N GLY A 212 -9.31 -13.31 13.05
CA GLY A 212 -7.89 -13.24 13.35
C GLY A 212 -7.16 -12.18 12.52
N LEU A 213 -6.20 -11.52 13.15
CA LEU A 213 -5.29 -10.57 12.50
C LEU A 213 -3.96 -11.26 12.19
N LEU A 214 -3.42 -11.02 11.00
CA LEU A 214 -2.09 -11.50 10.62
C LEU A 214 -1.00 -10.72 11.38
N ASP A 215 -0.10 -11.44 12.02
CA ASP A 215 1.14 -10.86 12.51
C ASP A 215 2.03 -10.41 11.34
N ALA A 216 2.73 -9.28 11.51
CA ALA A 216 3.51 -8.68 10.43
C ALA A 216 4.71 -9.55 10.03
N ASP A 217 5.41 -10.16 10.99
CA ASP A 217 6.57 -11.01 10.73
C ASP A 217 6.12 -12.32 10.05
N GLU A 218 4.98 -12.88 10.48
CA GLU A 218 4.39 -14.04 9.82
C GLU A 218 3.95 -13.75 8.39
N GLY A 219 3.32 -12.59 8.15
CA GLY A 219 2.91 -12.13 6.82
C GLY A 219 4.10 -11.93 5.89
N VAL A 220 5.17 -11.29 6.37
CA VAL A 220 6.43 -11.13 5.62
C VAL A 220 7.05 -12.49 5.30
N ALA A 221 7.14 -13.39 6.29
CA ALA A 221 7.67 -14.73 6.08
C ALA A 221 6.85 -15.54 5.06
N ALA A 222 5.52 -15.41 5.08
CA ALA A 222 4.63 -16.03 4.10
C ALA A 222 4.90 -15.51 2.68
N LEU A 223 5.01 -14.18 2.51
CA LEU A 223 5.33 -13.59 1.21
C LEU A 223 6.70 -14.06 0.70
N LEU A 224 7.72 -14.09 1.55
CA LEU A 224 9.06 -14.53 1.15
C LEU A 224 9.07 -16.01 0.72
N ARG A 225 8.31 -16.88 1.41
CA ARG A 225 8.13 -18.28 0.98
C ARG A 225 7.39 -18.38 -0.35
N GLU A 226 6.35 -17.59 -0.54
CA GLU A 226 5.57 -17.54 -1.80
C GLU A 226 6.44 -17.10 -2.98
N LEU A 227 7.31 -16.11 -2.78
CA LEU A 227 8.24 -15.63 -3.80
C LEU A 227 9.33 -16.66 -4.11
N ALA A 228 9.83 -17.38 -3.10
CA ALA A 228 10.91 -18.35 -3.26
C ALA A 228 10.45 -19.67 -3.87
N TYR A 229 9.24 -20.14 -3.52
CA TYR A 229 8.81 -21.52 -3.81
C TYR A 229 7.41 -21.61 -4.44
N GLY A 230 6.61 -20.55 -4.40
CA GLY A 230 5.25 -20.56 -4.91
C GLY A 230 5.20 -20.53 -6.44
N THR A 231 4.23 -21.28 -7.00
CA THR A 231 4.00 -21.38 -8.44
C THR A 231 2.67 -20.75 -8.88
N ASP A 232 1.80 -20.44 -7.92
CA ASP A 232 0.47 -19.93 -8.20
C ASP A 232 0.48 -18.45 -8.57
N ARG A 233 -0.54 -18.05 -9.34
CA ARG A 233 -0.76 -16.66 -9.76
C ARG A 233 -1.57 -15.87 -8.73
N ALA A 234 -2.27 -16.55 -7.83
CA ALA A 234 -2.96 -15.94 -6.71
C ALA A 234 -2.99 -16.90 -5.51
N VAL A 235 -2.83 -16.36 -4.31
CA VAL A 235 -2.88 -17.09 -3.04
C VAL A 235 -3.62 -16.27 -1.99
N LEU A 236 -4.25 -16.94 -1.02
CA LEU A 236 -4.91 -16.31 0.13
C LEU A 236 -4.11 -16.61 1.40
N TYR A 237 -3.63 -15.57 2.06
CA TYR A 237 -3.02 -15.67 3.39
C TYR A 237 -3.90 -14.94 4.39
N THR A 238 -4.38 -15.66 5.40
CA THR A 238 -5.25 -15.13 6.45
C THR A 238 -5.12 -15.93 7.73
N ALA A 239 -5.33 -15.28 8.88
CA ALA A 239 -5.34 -15.94 10.19
C ALA A 239 -6.69 -16.65 10.47
N SER A 240 -7.77 -16.20 9.84
CA SER A 240 -9.10 -16.82 9.89
C SER A 240 -9.90 -16.50 8.62
N LEU A 241 -11.03 -17.18 8.40
CA LEU A 241 -12.03 -16.72 7.43
C LEU A 241 -12.95 -15.66 8.08
N TRP A 242 -13.66 -14.88 7.26
CA TRP A 242 -14.58 -13.79 7.70
C TRP A 242 -15.81 -14.27 8.45
#